data_AF-A0A960MR82-F1
#
_entry.id   AF-A0A960MR82-F1
#
_cell.length_a   1.000
_cell.length_b   1.000
_cell.length_c   1.000
_cell.angle_alpha   90.00
_cell.angle_beta   90.00
_cell.angle_gamma   90.00
#
_symmetry.space_group_name_H-M   'P 1'
#
loop_
_entity.id
_entity.type
_entity.pdbx_description
1 polymer ?
#
loop_
_entity_poly.entity_id
_entity_poly.type
_entity_poly.pdbx_seq_one_letter_code
_entity_poly.pdbx_strand_id
1 'polypeptide(L)'
;MEKEEKSKETKPQNGSPHFQEFLKVFEETKGIEEKVMHGLEFMKKALSFTGGMTFKDFWDAKKLCGPLFKEKMNPIKRNVLWSEYAELGDEARRIKEVKDEQAAFSIEQIEIAIAALEGEIAQHDHLVSQAPKIKFPKGIEKLGIDHKHYRSVQEQLQLLKTLISRLDGLRKEILAIDMRISHKSKLLRRLSKLGDEVFPKRKELIKSVSETFVKDVEFFAKRRFPEGDEKLPAPYYVIRDEIKCFQGLAKVVTLNTQAFNQSRKILSNYWDKIQVKAEEKRSEMEERIEKQNENYAALQPKIEAFETFCQQNENHTKGKILEASDALYQEMKEVDLGRDHVRELKDKIQAAQEGALQHVDAAHQKKKAAAHQKIDDVMQRLIALIEGEKKASLEELQSGEKA
;
A
#
# COMPACT_ATOMS: atom_id res chain seq x y z
N MET A 1 37.18 89.93 -7.28
CA MET A 1 36.98 88.68 -6.54
C MET A 1 35.97 87.85 -7.31
N GLU A 2 36.46 87.18 -8.35
CA GLU A 2 35.74 86.17 -9.11
C GLU A 2 35.54 84.95 -8.20
N LYS A 3 34.29 84.47 -8.10
CA LYS A 3 33.98 83.17 -7.52
C LYS A 3 33.75 82.22 -8.68
N GLU A 4 34.71 81.33 -8.89
CA GLU A 4 34.62 80.18 -9.78
C GLU A 4 33.43 79.29 -9.39
N GLU A 5 32.45 79.18 -10.29
CA GLU A 5 31.47 78.10 -10.26
C GLU A 5 32.13 76.80 -10.76
N LYS A 6 32.57 75.96 -9.82
CA LYS A 6 32.95 74.57 -10.11
C LYS A 6 31.70 73.74 -10.42
N SER A 7 31.52 73.44 -11.69
CA SER A 7 30.64 72.38 -12.20
C SER A 7 31.00 71.04 -11.55
N LYS A 8 30.11 70.51 -10.70
CA LYS A 8 30.20 69.14 -10.20
C LYS A 8 29.71 68.17 -11.29
N GLU A 9 30.65 67.58 -12.02
CA GLU A 9 30.40 66.38 -12.82
C GLU A 9 30.19 65.17 -11.87
N THR A 10 28.94 64.76 -11.69
CA THR A 10 28.61 63.46 -11.09
C THR A 10 28.82 62.34 -12.12
N LYS A 11 29.95 61.61 -12.02
CA LYS A 11 30.11 60.31 -12.70
C LYS A 11 29.18 59.26 -12.04
N PRO A 12 28.36 58.51 -12.80
CA PRO A 12 27.50 57.47 -12.25
C PRO A 12 28.33 56.23 -11.88
N GLN A 13 28.50 55.97 -10.59
CA GLN A 13 29.45 54.95 -10.08
C GLN A 13 28.91 53.52 -9.96
N ASN A 14 27.73 53.19 -10.53
CA ASN A 14 27.14 51.84 -10.48
C ASN A 14 26.57 51.43 -11.85
N GLY A 15 27.47 51.16 -12.80
CA GLY A 15 27.14 50.68 -14.14
C GLY A 15 27.47 49.20 -14.34
N SER A 16 26.69 48.52 -15.17
CA SER A 16 26.92 47.14 -15.65
C SER A 16 28.36 46.96 -16.18
N PRO A 17 28.98 45.76 -16.13
CA PRO A 17 30.31 45.51 -16.72
C PRO A 17 30.42 46.00 -18.16
N HIS A 18 29.36 45.80 -18.95
CA HIS A 18 29.25 46.27 -20.33
C HIS A 18 29.21 47.80 -20.45
N PHE A 19 28.60 48.49 -19.48
CA PHE A 19 28.58 49.94 -19.44
C PHE A 19 29.95 50.52 -19.07
N GLN A 20 30.73 49.84 -18.22
CA GLN A 20 32.10 50.25 -17.89
C GLN A 20 33.04 50.07 -19.09
N GLU A 21 32.87 49.01 -19.86
CA GLU A 21 33.62 48.79 -21.11
C GLU A 21 33.28 49.84 -22.15
N PHE A 22 31.98 50.13 -22.34
CA PHE A 22 31.52 51.25 -23.16
C PHE A 22 32.13 52.59 -22.73
N LEU A 23 32.11 52.90 -21.43
CA LEU A 23 32.67 54.15 -20.91
C LEU A 23 34.15 54.33 -21.26
N LYS A 24 34.96 53.26 -21.21
CA LYS A 24 36.38 53.33 -21.56
C LYS A 24 36.58 53.70 -23.04
N VAL A 25 35.91 52.96 -23.94
CA VAL A 25 35.99 53.21 -25.39
C VAL A 25 35.42 54.59 -25.74
N PHE A 26 34.34 54.99 -25.06
CA PHE A 26 33.72 56.29 -25.22
C PHE A 26 34.63 57.44 -24.75
N GLU A 27 35.36 57.30 -23.65
CA GLU A 27 36.33 58.31 -23.18
C GLU A 27 37.58 58.38 -24.08
N GLU A 28 38.06 57.25 -24.60
CA GLU A 28 39.26 57.14 -25.47
C GLU A 28 39.05 57.71 -26.89
N THR A 29 37.82 57.72 -27.39
CA THR A 29 37.50 58.20 -28.74
C THR A 29 37.63 59.72 -28.82
N LYS A 30 38.51 60.25 -29.68
CA LYS A 30 38.76 61.71 -29.78
C LYS A 30 37.74 62.45 -30.64
N GLY A 31 37.14 61.80 -31.64
CA GLY A 31 36.16 62.40 -32.53
C GLY A 31 34.77 62.52 -31.89
N ILE A 32 34.17 63.72 -31.92
CA ILE A 32 32.80 63.96 -31.40
C ILE A 32 31.77 63.13 -32.18
N GLU A 33 31.91 63.07 -33.51
CA GLU A 33 31.04 62.27 -34.38
C GLU A 33 31.16 60.77 -34.07
N GLU A 34 32.38 60.28 -33.89
CA GLU A 34 32.67 58.87 -33.57
C GLU A 34 32.18 58.50 -32.17
N LYS A 35 32.32 59.40 -31.19
CA LYS A 35 31.75 59.25 -29.84
C LYS A 35 30.24 59.08 -29.89
N VAL A 36 29.55 59.95 -30.65
CA VAL A 36 28.10 59.86 -30.81
C VAL A 36 27.70 58.57 -31.51
N MET A 37 28.38 58.17 -32.60
CA MET A 37 28.10 56.90 -33.28
C MET A 37 28.30 55.69 -32.36
N HIS A 38 29.39 55.66 -31.59
CA HIS A 38 29.66 54.58 -30.65
C HIS A 38 28.61 54.51 -29.53
N GLY A 39 28.17 55.68 -29.05
CA GLY A 39 27.06 55.80 -28.11
C GLY A 39 25.73 55.29 -28.65
N LEU A 40 25.40 55.62 -29.90
CA LEU A 40 24.18 55.14 -30.57
C LEU A 40 24.21 53.63 -30.82
N GLU A 41 25.36 53.08 -31.21
CA GLU A 41 25.53 51.64 -31.38
C GLU A 41 25.38 50.89 -30.05
N PHE A 42 25.94 51.44 -28.96
CA PHE A 42 25.74 50.89 -27.62
C PHE A 42 24.28 50.98 -27.18
N MET A 43 23.60 52.11 -27.41
CA MET A 43 22.17 52.27 -27.14
C MET A 43 21.32 51.25 -27.91
N LYS A 44 21.63 50.99 -29.19
CA LYS A 44 20.99 49.93 -30.00
C LYS A 44 21.19 48.54 -29.39
N LYS A 45 22.42 48.20 -28.98
CA LYS A 45 22.74 46.92 -28.32
C LYS A 45 22.04 46.76 -26.96
N ALA A 46 21.88 47.86 -26.22
CA ALA A 46 21.16 47.88 -24.95
C ALA A 46 19.65 47.68 -25.13
N LEU A 47 19.04 48.23 -26.19
CA LEU A 47 17.62 48.01 -26.52
C LEU A 47 17.33 46.60 -27.05
N SER A 48 18.29 45.97 -27.73
CA SER A 48 18.17 44.57 -28.16
C SER A 48 18.38 43.55 -27.04
N PHE A 49 18.62 44.00 -25.79
CA PHE A 49 18.88 43.17 -24.61
C PHE A 49 19.98 42.10 -24.81
N THR A 50 20.93 42.39 -25.69
CA THR A 50 22.03 41.46 -25.99
C THR A 50 23.04 41.42 -24.83
N GLY A 51 23.52 40.23 -24.49
CA GLY A 51 24.62 40.04 -23.54
C GLY A 51 24.36 40.44 -22.08
N GLY A 52 23.11 40.61 -21.64
CA GLY A 52 22.81 41.00 -20.24
C GLY A 52 22.91 42.50 -19.97
N MET A 53 22.92 43.33 -21.01
CA MET A 53 22.77 44.79 -20.88
C MET A 53 21.43 45.14 -20.24
N THR A 54 21.43 46.13 -19.35
CA THR A 54 20.24 46.57 -18.63
C THR A 54 19.60 47.77 -19.30
N PHE A 55 18.30 47.95 -19.08
CA PHE A 55 17.58 49.12 -19.58
C PHE A 55 18.12 50.44 -18.98
N LYS A 56 18.79 50.38 -17.82
CA LYS A 56 19.47 51.51 -17.20
C LYS A 56 20.70 51.94 -18.00
N ASP A 57 21.46 51.00 -18.55
CA ASP A 57 22.66 51.27 -19.34
C ASP A 57 22.31 52.10 -20.59
N PHE A 58 21.13 51.89 -21.19
CA PHE A 58 20.61 52.73 -22.27
C PHE A 58 20.44 54.20 -21.84
N TRP A 59 19.79 54.45 -20.70
CA TRP A 59 19.52 55.81 -20.23
C TRP A 59 20.80 56.53 -19.80
N ASP A 60 21.74 55.80 -19.21
CA ASP A 60 23.05 56.32 -18.83
C ASP A 60 23.87 56.69 -20.08
N ALA A 61 23.86 55.86 -21.14
CA ALA A 61 24.50 56.18 -22.43
C ALA A 61 23.82 57.36 -23.15
N LYS A 62 22.48 57.41 -23.14
CA LYS A 62 21.70 58.53 -23.69
C LYS A 62 22.09 59.86 -23.04
N LYS A 63 22.26 59.88 -21.72
CA LYS A 63 22.66 61.06 -20.94
C LYS A 63 24.06 61.56 -21.33
N LEU A 64 24.96 60.65 -21.67
CA LEU A 64 26.33 60.98 -22.11
C LEU A 64 26.38 61.50 -23.55
N CYS A 65 25.53 60.99 -24.44
CA CYS A 65 25.50 61.42 -25.85
C CYS A 65 24.82 62.77 -26.05
N GLY A 66 23.80 63.10 -25.25
CA GLY A 66 23.01 64.33 -25.40
C GLY A 66 23.83 65.64 -25.44
N PRO A 67 24.80 65.86 -24.53
CA PRO A 67 25.66 67.05 -24.55
C PRO A 67 26.50 67.20 -25.82
N LEU A 68 26.95 66.09 -26.43
CA LEU A 68 27.86 66.10 -27.59
C LEU A 68 27.24 66.73 -28.85
N PHE A 69 25.91 66.71 -28.97
CA PHE A 69 25.21 67.35 -30.09
C PHE A 69 25.29 68.89 -30.07
N LYS A 70 25.67 69.50 -28.94
CA LYS A 70 25.88 70.95 -28.82
C LYS A 70 27.26 71.41 -29.30
N GLU A 71 28.20 70.48 -29.48
CA GLU A 71 29.56 70.77 -29.91
C GLU A 71 29.67 70.92 -31.44
N LYS A 72 30.77 71.51 -31.94
CA LYS A 72 30.96 71.74 -33.38
C LYS A 72 31.04 70.41 -34.15
N MET A 73 30.06 70.18 -35.02
CA MET A 73 29.92 68.97 -35.84
C MET A 73 29.46 69.37 -37.25
N ASN A 74 29.72 68.52 -38.24
CA ASN A 74 29.16 68.72 -39.58
C ASN A 74 27.61 68.75 -39.51
N PRO A 75 26.94 69.81 -40.02
CA PRO A 75 25.49 69.96 -39.93
C PRO A 75 24.69 68.79 -40.52
N ILE A 76 25.17 68.20 -41.63
CA ILE A 76 24.47 67.09 -42.30
C ILE A 76 24.54 65.83 -41.43
N LYS A 77 25.73 65.49 -40.94
CA LYS A 77 25.93 64.35 -40.05
C LYS A 77 25.22 64.52 -38.71
N ARG A 78 25.22 65.74 -38.17
CA ARG A 78 24.49 66.06 -36.94
C ARG A 78 23.00 65.74 -37.10
N ASN A 79 22.37 66.12 -38.21
CA ASN A 79 20.96 65.82 -38.45
C ASN A 79 20.68 64.32 -38.52
N VAL A 80 21.54 63.54 -39.18
CA VAL A 80 21.40 62.07 -39.28
C VAL A 80 21.53 61.43 -37.90
N LEU A 81 22.60 61.73 -37.16
CA LEU A 81 22.86 61.18 -35.83
C LEU A 81 21.80 61.62 -34.81
N TRP A 82 21.26 62.83 -34.95
CA TRP A 82 20.19 63.33 -34.11
C TRP A 82 18.86 62.61 -34.38
N SER A 83 18.53 62.34 -35.65
CA SER A 83 17.36 61.54 -36.02
C SER A 83 17.43 60.17 -35.37
N GLU A 84 18.57 59.49 -35.51
CA GLU A 84 18.80 58.17 -34.92
C GLU A 84 18.73 58.19 -33.39
N TYR A 85 19.33 59.21 -32.75
CA TYR A 85 19.24 59.43 -31.30
C TYR A 85 17.79 59.62 -30.82
N ALA A 86 16.99 60.39 -31.56
CA ALA A 86 15.59 60.61 -31.26
C ALA A 86 14.76 59.34 -31.43
N GLU A 87 14.96 58.61 -32.53
CA GLU A 87 14.29 57.33 -32.82
C GLU A 87 14.54 56.29 -31.73
N LEU A 88 15.81 56.11 -31.31
CA LEU A 88 16.16 55.21 -30.20
C LEU A 88 15.52 55.65 -28.88
N GLY A 89 15.39 56.97 -28.68
CA GLY A 89 14.69 57.53 -27.53
C GLY A 89 13.21 57.18 -27.48
N ASP A 90 12.53 57.22 -28.63
CA ASP A 90 11.12 56.87 -28.75
C ASP A 90 10.89 55.35 -28.74
N GLU A 91 11.80 54.57 -29.31
CA GLU A 91 11.81 53.11 -29.19
C GLU A 91 11.97 52.66 -27.73
N ALA A 92 12.92 53.26 -26.99
CA ALA A 92 13.06 53.00 -25.56
C ALA A 92 11.80 53.38 -24.78
N ARG A 93 11.14 54.50 -25.11
CA ARG A 93 9.89 54.87 -24.44
C ARG A 93 8.81 53.81 -24.68
N ARG A 94 8.64 53.35 -25.93
CA ARG A 94 7.69 52.28 -26.30
C ARG A 94 8.00 50.96 -25.59
N ILE A 95 9.26 50.53 -25.56
CA ILE A 95 9.66 49.29 -24.84
C ILE A 95 9.35 49.41 -23.35
N LYS A 96 9.58 50.58 -22.75
CA LYS A 96 9.26 50.82 -21.35
C LYS A 96 7.75 50.74 -21.09
N GLU A 97 6.93 51.37 -21.94
CA GLU A 97 5.47 51.32 -21.85
C GLU A 97 4.96 49.87 -21.90
N VAL A 98 5.45 49.07 -22.86
CA VAL A 98 5.11 47.65 -22.97
C VAL A 98 5.50 46.87 -21.71
N LYS A 99 6.69 47.14 -21.13
CA LYS A 99 7.11 46.48 -19.88
C LYS A 99 6.24 46.87 -18.68
N ASP A 100 5.88 48.15 -18.58
CA ASP A 100 5.03 48.65 -17.51
C ASP A 100 3.61 48.05 -17.63
N GLU A 101 3.07 47.91 -18.85
CA GLU A 101 1.81 47.22 -19.13
C GLU A 101 1.87 45.72 -18.79
N GLN A 102 2.93 45.02 -19.20
CA GLN A 102 3.13 43.61 -18.86
C GLN A 102 3.23 43.39 -17.35
N ALA A 103 3.91 44.28 -16.63
CA ALA A 103 3.99 44.23 -15.17
C ALA A 103 2.62 44.50 -14.53
N ALA A 104 1.87 45.48 -15.02
CA ALA A 104 0.51 45.78 -14.54
C ALA A 104 -0.45 44.60 -14.75
N PHE A 105 -0.44 44.01 -15.94
CA PHE A 105 -1.23 42.81 -16.26
C PHE A 105 -0.86 41.64 -15.35
N SER A 106 0.45 41.39 -15.15
CA SER A 106 0.92 40.31 -14.27
C SER A 106 0.48 40.52 -12.82
N ILE A 107 0.48 41.77 -12.33
CA ILE A 107 -0.02 42.12 -11.00
C ILE A 107 -1.50 41.79 -10.89
N GLU A 108 -2.31 42.16 -11.89
CA GLU A 108 -3.76 41.89 -11.89
C GLU A 108 -4.05 40.38 -11.86
N GLN A 109 -3.33 39.59 -12.67
CA GLN A 109 -3.47 38.13 -12.67
C GLN A 109 -3.15 37.53 -11.29
N ILE A 110 -2.09 38.00 -10.63
CA ILE A 110 -1.76 37.56 -9.27
C ILE A 110 -2.84 38.01 -8.28
N GLU A 111 -3.36 39.23 -8.38
CA GLU A 111 -4.43 39.70 -7.49
C GLU A 111 -5.70 38.86 -7.63
N ILE A 112 -6.07 38.48 -8.86
CA ILE A 112 -7.19 37.55 -9.12
C ILE A 112 -6.90 36.17 -8.51
N ALA A 113 -5.69 35.65 -8.69
CA ALA A 113 -5.31 34.35 -8.13
C ALA A 113 -5.32 34.34 -6.59
N ILE A 114 -4.89 35.44 -5.96
CA ILE A 114 -4.97 35.62 -4.51
C ILE A 114 -6.43 35.69 -4.06
N ALA A 115 -7.28 36.45 -4.76
CA ALA A 115 -8.70 36.55 -4.45
C ALA A 115 -9.42 35.19 -4.57
N ALA A 116 -9.05 34.38 -5.58
CA ALA A 116 -9.56 33.02 -5.71
C ALA A 116 -9.13 32.14 -4.52
N LEU A 117 -7.88 32.23 -4.06
CA LEU A 117 -7.43 31.51 -2.86
C LEU A 117 -8.14 31.99 -1.59
N GLU A 118 -8.36 33.30 -1.44
CA GLU A 118 -9.16 33.86 -0.34
C GLU A 118 -10.58 33.27 -0.33
N GLY A 119 -11.21 33.16 -1.51
CA GLY A 119 -12.52 32.53 -1.67
C GLY A 119 -12.52 31.04 -1.33
N GLU A 120 -11.50 30.28 -1.76
CA GLU A 120 -11.36 28.86 -1.46
C GLU A 120 -11.14 28.59 0.04
N ILE A 121 -10.39 29.46 0.73
CA ILE A 121 -10.19 29.38 2.18
C ILE A 121 -11.50 29.69 2.90
N ALA A 122 -12.28 30.68 2.44
CA ALA A 122 -13.58 31.00 3.01
C ALA A 122 -14.62 29.87 2.81
N GLN A 123 -14.57 29.19 1.67
CA GLN A 123 -15.46 28.07 1.32
C GLN A 123 -14.87 26.69 1.67
N HIS A 124 -13.89 26.64 2.57
CA HIS A 124 -13.13 25.44 2.89
C HIS A 124 -14.04 24.23 3.19
N ASP A 125 -15.01 24.39 4.10
CA ASP A 125 -15.89 23.29 4.53
C ASP A 125 -16.75 22.74 3.40
N HIS A 126 -17.23 23.61 2.52
CA HIS A 126 -18.00 23.22 1.35
C HIS A 126 -17.13 22.45 0.35
N LEU A 127 -15.91 22.89 0.10
CA LEU A 127 -14.97 22.21 -0.79
C LEU A 127 -14.53 20.84 -0.25
N VAL A 128 -14.38 20.71 1.07
CA VAL A 128 -14.12 19.40 1.71
C VAL A 128 -15.26 18.43 1.43
N SER A 129 -16.52 18.89 1.47
CA SER A 129 -17.68 18.03 1.24
C SER A 129 -17.80 17.52 -0.21
N GLN A 130 -17.28 18.28 -1.18
CA GLN A 130 -17.29 17.92 -2.60
C GLN A 130 -16.06 17.12 -3.05
N ALA A 131 -15.04 17.04 -2.20
CA ALA A 131 -13.80 16.35 -2.52
C ALA A 131 -14.02 14.83 -2.72
N PRO A 132 -13.23 14.19 -3.60
CA PRO A 132 -13.30 12.75 -3.80
C PRO A 132 -12.94 12.01 -2.51
N LYS A 133 -13.85 11.14 -2.06
CA LYS A 133 -13.69 10.36 -0.83
C LYS A 133 -12.45 9.48 -0.88
N ILE A 134 -11.67 9.53 0.18
CA ILE A 134 -10.42 8.78 0.29
C ILE A 134 -10.72 7.28 0.52
N LYS A 135 -10.08 6.44 -0.29
CA LYS A 135 -10.20 4.98 -0.17
C LYS A 135 -9.27 4.48 0.93
N PHE A 136 -9.87 3.94 1.98
CA PHE A 136 -9.16 3.30 3.06
C PHE A 136 -8.96 1.79 2.82
N PRO A 137 -7.95 1.15 3.45
CA PRO A 137 -7.76 -0.30 3.43
C PRO A 137 -9.04 -1.09 3.78
N LYS A 138 -9.26 -2.20 3.08
CA LYS A 138 -10.34 -3.14 3.41
C LYS A 138 -10.11 -3.72 4.81
N GLY A 139 -11.16 -3.80 5.63
CA GLY A 139 -11.09 -4.39 6.97
C GLY A 139 -10.91 -3.39 8.12
N ILE A 140 -10.85 -2.08 7.85
CA ILE A 140 -10.79 -1.05 8.90
C ILE A 140 -12.01 -1.08 9.83
N GLU A 141 -13.18 -1.49 9.32
CA GLU A 141 -14.39 -1.68 10.14
C GLU A 141 -14.17 -2.71 11.26
N LYS A 142 -13.29 -3.70 11.04
CA LYS A 142 -12.96 -4.74 12.02
C LYS A 142 -12.07 -4.23 13.16
N LEU A 143 -11.40 -3.09 12.98
CA LEU A 143 -10.53 -2.49 13.99
C LEU A 143 -11.31 -1.80 15.11
N GLY A 144 -12.60 -1.51 14.92
CA GLY A 144 -13.41 -0.80 15.91
C GLY A 144 -13.00 0.67 16.12
N ILE A 145 -12.29 1.25 15.14
CA ILE A 145 -11.84 2.65 15.17
C ILE A 145 -12.86 3.58 14.52
N ASP A 146 -12.82 4.86 14.89
CA ASP A 146 -13.61 5.90 14.25
C ASP A 146 -13.06 6.27 12.86
N HIS A 147 -13.32 5.39 11.90
CA HIS A 147 -12.96 5.58 10.50
C HIS A 147 -13.58 6.84 9.87
N LYS A 148 -14.68 7.37 10.42
CA LYS A 148 -15.30 8.61 9.93
C LYS A 148 -14.47 9.82 10.33
N HIS A 149 -13.95 9.84 11.56
CA HIS A 149 -13.03 10.87 12.02
C HIS A 149 -11.76 10.90 11.15
N TYR A 150 -11.09 9.76 10.95
CA TYR A 150 -9.90 9.71 10.07
C TYR A 150 -10.18 10.16 8.65
N ARG A 151 -11.35 9.81 8.10
CA ARG A 151 -11.76 10.26 6.77
C ARG A 151 -11.88 11.78 6.70
N SER A 152 -12.68 12.34 7.60
CA SER A 152 -12.97 13.78 7.65
C SER A 152 -11.69 14.59 7.77
N VAL A 153 -10.78 14.20 8.67
CA VAL A 153 -9.55 14.96 8.85
C VAL A 153 -8.60 14.79 7.66
N GLN A 154 -8.53 13.60 7.06
CA GLN A 154 -7.67 13.40 5.90
C GLN A 154 -8.17 14.16 4.65
N GLU A 155 -9.49 14.29 4.48
CA GLU A 155 -10.09 15.13 3.42
C GLU A 155 -9.74 16.61 3.61
N GLN A 156 -9.85 17.12 4.84
CA GLN A 156 -9.41 18.48 5.18
C GLN A 156 -7.91 18.68 4.94
N LEU A 157 -7.06 17.75 5.37
CA LEU A 157 -5.61 17.82 5.20
C LEU A 157 -5.19 17.80 3.72
N GLN A 158 -5.90 17.06 2.87
CA GLN A 158 -5.62 17.04 1.44
C GLN A 158 -5.93 18.38 0.78
N LEU A 159 -7.06 19.01 1.12
CA LEU A 159 -7.39 20.34 0.62
C LEU A 159 -6.40 21.39 1.12
N LEU A 160 -6.05 21.38 2.40
CA LEU A 160 -5.03 22.28 2.96
C LEU A 160 -3.67 22.09 2.29
N LYS A 161 -3.28 20.87 1.92
CA LYS A 161 -2.04 20.60 1.16
C LYS A 161 -2.07 21.27 -0.21
N THR A 162 -3.20 21.19 -0.93
CA THR A 162 -3.37 21.85 -2.23
C THR A 162 -3.29 23.37 -2.09
N LEU A 163 -3.96 23.94 -1.09
CA LEU A 163 -3.92 25.38 -0.81
C LEU A 163 -2.49 25.86 -0.51
N ILE A 164 -1.74 25.13 0.33
CA ILE A 164 -0.34 25.45 0.64
C ILE A 164 0.53 25.41 -0.62
N SER A 165 0.36 24.38 -1.46
CA SER A 165 1.12 24.27 -2.71
C SER A 165 0.88 25.46 -3.66
N ARG A 166 -0.37 25.94 -3.74
CA ARG A 166 -0.73 27.12 -4.54
C ARG A 166 -0.17 28.40 -3.94
N LEU A 167 -0.22 28.53 -2.60
CA LEU A 167 0.36 29.67 -1.89
C LEU A 167 1.87 29.79 -2.13
N ASP A 168 2.60 28.67 -2.05
CA ASP A 168 4.04 28.63 -2.35
C ASP A 168 4.35 28.87 -3.83
N GLY A 169 3.48 28.40 -4.74
CA GLY A 169 3.55 28.71 -6.17
C GLY A 169 3.47 30.21 -6.43
N LEU A 170 2.43 30.88 -5.91
CA LEU A 170 2.25 32.33 -6.05
C LEU A 170 3.38 33.14 -5.42
N ARG A 171 3.93 32.69 -4.27
CA ARG A 171 5.12 33.33 -3.68
C ARG A 171 6.31 33.31 -4.64
N LYS A 172 6.56 32.19 -5.30
CA LYS A 172 7.64 32.07 -6.29
C LYS A 172 7.38 32.94 -7.52
N GLU A 173 6.15 32.97 -8.01
CA GLU A 173 5.75 33.81 -9.14
C GLU A 173 5.93 35.31 -8.85
N ILE A 174 5.47 35.80 -7.69
CA ILE A 174 5.65 37.20 -7.27
C ILE A 174 7.13 37.58 -7.18
N LEU A 175 7.98 36.66 -6.71
CA LEU A 175 9.41 36.91 -6.62
C LEU A 175 10.06 36.98 -8.01
N ALA A 176 9.63 36.12 -8.94
CA ALA A 176 10.16 36.02 -10.29
C ALA A 176 9.77 37.20 -11.21
N ILE A 177 8.55 37.71 -11.10
CA ILE A 177 8.07 38.81 -11.95
C ILE A 177 8.81 40.11 -11.60
N ASP A 178 9.31 40.81 -12.61
CA ASP A 178 9.93 42.12 -12.41
C ASP A 178 8.85 43.18 -12.21
N MET A 179 8.63 43.57 -10.96
CA MET A 179 7.65 44.57 -10.57
C MET A 179 8.23 45.41 -9.43
N ARG A 180 7.66 46.61 -9.23
CA ARG A 180 8.08 47.51 -8.15
C ARG A 180 8.00 46.81 -6.79
N ILE A 181 9.04 46.98 -5.97
CA ILE A 181 9.18 46.34 -4.65
C ILE A 181 7.95 46.57 -3.76
N SER A 182 7.34 47.77 -3.82
CA SER A 182 6.12 48.08 -3.06
C SER A 182 4.94 47.16 -3.38
N HIS A 183 4.76 46.80 -4.66
CA HIS A 183 3.72 45.86 -5.07
C HIS A 183 4.05 44.43 -4.63
N LYS A 184 5.30 43.99 -4.80
CA LYS A 184 5.76 42.69 -4.26
C LYS A 184 5.46 42.58 -2.77
N SER A 185 5.82 43.59 -1.98
CA SER A 185 5.59 43.59 -0.53
C SER A 185 4.10 43.55 -0.17
N LYS A 186 3.22 44.25 -0.92
CA LYS A 186 1.77 44.22 -0.70
C LYS A 186 1.19 42.82 -0.95
N LEU A 187 1.54 42.20 -2.08
CA LEU A 187 1.07 40.87 -2.47
C LEU A 187 1.58 39.78 -1.52
N LEU A 188 2.88 39.81 -1.18
CA LEU A 188 3.47 38.89 -0.22
C LEU A 188 2.85 39.03 1.17
N ARG A 189 2.51 40.25 1.61
CA ARG A 189 1.81 40.45 2.89
C ARG A 189 0.41 39.83 2.90
N ARG A 190 -0.34 39.92 1.80
CA ARG A 190 -1.64 39.22 1.68
C ARG A 190 -1.46 37.70 1.74
N LEU A 191 -0.52 37.14 0.97
CA LEU A 191 -0.23 35.71 1.00
C LEU A 191 0.23 35.22 2.38
N SER A 192 1.00 36.03 3.12
CA SER A 192 1.40 35.67 4.48
C SER A 192 0.20 35.56 5.42
N LYS A 193 -0.77 36.48 5.36
CA LYS A 193 -2.00 36.38 6.15
C LYS A 193 -2.78 35.09 5.87
N LEU A 194 -2.90 34.71 4.59
CA LEU A 194 -3.54 33.44 4.22
C LEU A 194 -2.75 32.24 4.73
N GLY A 195 -1.42 32.33 4.72
CA GLY A 195 -0.55 31.35 5.34
C GLY A 195 -0.82 31.19 6.83
N ASP A 196 -0.94 32.31 7.55
CA ASP A 196 -1.19 32.33 8.99
C ASP A 196 -2.54 31.68 9.37
N GLU A 197 -3.49 31.58 8.44
CA GLU A 197 -4.73 30.83 8.65
C GLU A 197 -4.60 29.34 8.33
N VAL A 198 -3.88 28.99 7.25
CA VAL A 198 -3.82 27.63 6.71
C VAL A 198 -2.77 26.77 7.43
N PHE A 199 -1.59 27.32 7.73
CA PHE A 199 -0.48 26.56 8.33
C PHE A 199 -0.80 26.06 9.75
N PRO A 200 -1.38 26.87 10.66
CA PRO A 200 -1.73 26.39 12.00
C PRO A 200 -2.83 25.32 11.96
N LYS A 201 -3.90 25.52 11.19
CA LYS A 201 -4.97 24.53 11.02
C LYS A 201 -4.43 23.18 10.57
N ARG A 202 -3.53 23.15 9.58
CA ARG A 202 -2.87 21.92 9.13
C ARG A 202 -2.07 21.25 10.26
N LYS A 203 -1.32 22.03 11.03
CA LYS A 203 -0.49 21.53 12.13
C LYS A 203 -1.35 20.91 13.24
N GLU A 204 -2.46 21.56 13.59
CA GLU A 204 -3.41 21.08 14.59
C GLU A 204 -4.10 19.78 14.15
N LEU A 205 -4.58 19.72 12.91
CA LEU A 205 -5.20 18.51 12.36
C LEU A 205 -4.21 17.33 12.33
N ILE A 206 -2.97 17.55 11.88
CA ILE A 206 -1.93 16.50 11.93
C ILE A 206 -1.69 16.04 13.36
N LYS A 207 -1.62 16.97 14.33
CA LYS A 207 -1.43 16.64 15.74
C LYS A 207 -2.59 15.80 16.28
N SER A 208 -3.83 16.25 16.06
CA SER A 208 -5.05 15.56 16.51
C SER A 208 -5.16 14.14 15.95
N VAL A 209 -4.93 13.96 14.65
CA VAL A 209 -4.96 12.63 14.03
C VAL A 209 -3.83 11.75 14.52
N SER A 210 -2.64 12.32 14.71
CA SER A 210 -1.49 11.57 15.20
C SER A 210 -1.69 11.06 16.63
N GLU A 211 -2.23 11.89 17.51
CA GLU A 211 -2.55 11.49 18.89
C GLU A 211 -3.65 10.43 18.94
N THR A 212 -4.70 10.59 18.13
CA THR A 212 -5.80 9.62 18.05
C THR A 212 -5.31 8.28 17.51
N PHE A 213 -4.45 8.29 16.49
CA PHE A 213 -3.89 7.07 15.90
C PHE A 213 -3.00 6.29 16.87
N VAL A 214 -2.18 7.00 17.66
CA VAL A 214 -1.36 6.35 18.70
C VAL A 214 -2.26 5.72 19.76
N LYS A 215 -3.30 6.43 20.23
CA LYS A 215 -4.27 5.90 21.21
C LYS A 215 -4.99 4.66 20.69
N ASP A 216 -5.41 4.65 19.43
CA ASP A 216 -6.09 3.50 18.83
C ASP A 216 -5.17 2.28 18.73
N VAL A 217 -3.90 2.49 18.38
CA VAL A 217 -2.89 1.42 18.33
C VAL A 217 -2.57 0.89 19.73
N GLU A 218 -2.48 1.75 20.74
CA GLU A 218 -2.28 1.36 22.14
C GLU A 218 -3.50 0.63 22.70
N PHE A 219 -4.71 1.06 22.35
CA PHE A 219 -5.95 0.38 22.73
C PHE A 219 -6.03 -1.01 22.09
N PHE A 220 -5.69 -1.13 20.81
CA PHE A 220 -5.57 -2.41 20.12
C PHE A 220 -4.57 -3.34 20.82
N ALA A 221 -3.38 -2.82 21.15
CA ALA A 221 -2.34 -3.54 21.85
C ALA A 221 -2.83 -4.10 23.20
N LYS A 222 -3.46 -3.26 24.02
CA LYS A 222 -4.02 -3.67 25.32
C LYS A 222 -5.15 -4.69 25.17
N ARG A 223 -6.01 -4.54 24.17
CA ARG A 223 -7.15 -5.44 23.93
C ARG A 223 -6.73 -6.83 23.45
N ARG A 224 -5.71 -6.91 22.59
CA ARG A 224 -5.25 -8.17 21.98
C ARG A 224 -4.15 -8.87 22.77
N PHE A 225 -3.42 -8.12 23.60
CA PHE A 225 -2.32 -8.62 24.42
C PHE A 225 -2.43 -8.09 25.86
N PRO A 226 -3.45 -8.55 26.62
CA PRO A 226 -3.50 -8.26 28.06
C PRO A 226 -2.27 -8.84 28.77
N GLU A 227 -1.74 -8.10 29.74
CA GLU A 227 -0.59 -8.54 30.54
C GLU A 227 -1.00 -9.75 31.40
N GLY A 228 -0.32 -10.88 31.21
CA GLY A 228 -0.50 -12.09 32.04
C GLY A 228 -1.29 -13.24 31.43
N ASP A 229 -1.83 -13.11 30.21
CA ASP A 229 -2.60 -14.18 29.57
C ASP A 229 -1.82 -14.84 28.40
N GLU A 230 -1.49 -16.13 28.55
CA GLU A 230 -0.79 -16.89 27.49
C GLU A 230 -1.68 -17.13 26.27
N LYS A 231 -3.01 -17.14 26.47
CA LYS A 231 -3.99 -17.39 25.40
C LYS A 231 -4.38 -16.09 24.72
N LEU A 232 -4.14 -16.03 23.40
CA LEU A 232 -4.61 -14.93 22.58
C LEU A 232 -6.15 -14.96 22.53
N PRO A 233 -6.83 -13.81 22.72
CA PRO A 233 -8.29 -13.74 22.66
C PRO A 233 -8.85 -13.94 21.25
N ALA A 234 -8.00 -13.94 20.22
CA ALA A 234 -8.39 -14.20 18.84
C ALA A 234 -7.34 -15.04 18.11
N PRO A 235 -7.72 -15.73 17.03
CA PRO A 235 -6.77 -16.47 16.20
C PRO A 235 -5.67 -15.56 15.63
N TYR A 236 -4.45 -16.08 15.56
CA TYR A 236 -3.26 -15.32 15.14
C TYR A 236 -3.41 -14.66 13.76
N TYR A 237 -4.11 -15.30 12.82
CA TYR A 237 -4.36 -14.76 11.47
C TYR A 237 -5.24 -13.50 11.50
N VAL A 238 -6.20 -13.42 12.42
CA VAL A 238 -7.06 -12.23 12.58
C VAL A 238 -6.24 -11.06 13.08
N ILE A 239 -5.43 -11.28 14.12
CA ILE A 239 -4.60 -10.23 14.71
C ILE A 239 -3.53 -9.77 13.70
N ARG A 240 -2.97 -10.69 12.90
CA ARG A 240 -2.05 -10.38 11.80
C ARG A 240 -2.68 -9.46 10.77
N ASP A 241 -3.92 -9.73 10.38
CA ASP A 241 -4.63 -8.90 9.41
C ASP A 241 -5.02 -7.54 10.00
N GLU A 242 -5.38 -7.47 11.29
CA GLU A 242 -5.61 -6.20 12.00
C GLU A 242 -4.34 -5.33 12.03
N ILE A 243 -3.17 -5.91 12.31
CA ILE A 243 -1.88 -5.20 12.26
C ILE A 243 -1.60 -4.67 10.85
N LYS A 244 -1.82 -5.50 9.81
CA LYS A 244 -1.66 -5.05 8.42
C LYS A 244 -2.63 -3.91 8.08
N CYS A 245 -3.85 -3.93 8.62
CA CYS A 245 -4.81 -2.85 8.44
C CYS A 245 -4.31 -1.55 9.08
N PHE A 246 -3.78 -1.59 10.31
CA PHE A 246 -3.16 -0.42 10.93
C PHE A 246 -1.95 0.10 10.16
N GLN A 247 -1.07 -0.80 9.67
CA GLN A 247 0.06 -0.42 8.83
C GLN A 247 -0.38 0.19 7.50
N GLY A 248 -1.44 -0.34 6.89
CA GLY A 248 -2.05 0.23 5.69
C GLY A 248 -2.67 1.61 5.96
N LEU A 249 -3.35 1.77 7.10
CA LEU A 249 -3.95 3.03 7.50
C LEU A 249 -2.89 4.10 7.76
N ALA A 250 -1.78 3.74 8.42
CA ALA A 250 -0.65 4.64 8.66
C ALA A 250 0.02 5.16 7.37
N LYS A 251 -0.13 4.46 6.24
CA LYS A 251 0.36 4.91 4.93
C LYS A 251 -0.58 5.92 4.24
N VAL A 252 -1.87 5.85 4.54
CA VAL A 252 -2.89 6.71 3.94
C VAL A 252 -3.08 7.99 4.76
N VAL A 253 -3.01 7.85 6.09
CA VAL A 253 -3.21 8.95 7.02
C VAL A 253 -1.94 9.78 7.15
N THR A 254 -2.09 11.10 7.14
CA THR A 254 -0.97 12.04 7.31
C THR A 254 -0.62 12.17 8.79
N LEU A 255 0.36 11.37 9.22
CA LEU A 255 0.85 11.35 10.60
C LEU A 255 2.13 12.19 10.75
N ASN A 256 2.36 12.69 11.96
CA ASN A 256 3.67 13.25 12.31
C ASN A 256 4.70 12.12 12.46
N THR A 257 5.99 12.47 12.32
CA THR A 257 7.09 11.49 12.35
C THR A 257 7.17 10.71 13.66
N GLN A 258 6.85 11.34 14.79
CA GLN A 258 6.92 10.71 16.11
C GLN A 258 5.84 9.63 16.27
N ALA A 259 4.59 9.97 15.95
CA ALA A 259 3.45 9.06 16.01
C ALA A 259 3.62 7.89 15.02
N PHE A 260 4.09 8.15 13.80
CA PHE A 260 4.37 7.09 12.83
C PHE A 260 5.41 6.10 13.38
N ASN A 261 6.51 6.60 13.94
CA ASN A 261 7.56 5.76 14.50
C ASN A 261 7.11 5.00 15.75
N GLN A 262 6.35 5.65 16.64
CA GLN A 262 5.80 5.03 17.85
C GLN A 262 4.82 3.91 17.50
N SER A 263 3.80 4.20 16.69
CA SER A 263 2.82 3.20 16.26
C SER A 263 3.48 2.05 15.50
N ARG A 264 4.48 2.33 14.66
CA ARG A 264 5.24 1.30 13.95
C ARG A 264 5.99 0.38 14.93
N LYS A 265 6.70 0.94 15.91
CA LYS A 265 7.42 0.14 16.93
C LYS A 265 6.46 -0.75 17.71
N ILE A 266 5.33 -0.20 18.15
CA ILE A 266 4.30 -0.95 18.88
C ILE A 266 3.80 -2.12 18.01
N LEU A 267 3.38 -1.86 16.77
CA LEU A 267 2.87 -2.88 15.86
C LEU A 267 3.91 -3.94 15.48
N SER A 268 5.18 -3.55 15.30
CA SER A 268 6.28 -4.49 15.05
C SER A 268 6.52 -5.41 16.24
N ASN A 269 6.57 -4.89 17.46
CA ASN A 269 6.75 -5.71 18.66
C ASN A 269 5.64 -6.77 18.81
N TYR A 270 4.39 -6.41 18.51
CA TYR A 270 3.28 -7.37 18.56
C TYR A 270 3.25 -8.32 17.37
N TRP A 271 3.72 -7.88 16.20
CA TRP A 271 3.90 -8.75 15.05
C TRP A 271 4.90 -9.88 15.36
N ASP A 272 6.04 -9.55 15.97
CA ASP A 272 7.07 -10.52 16.33
C ASP A 272 6.52 -11.53 17.36
N LYS A 273 5.77 -11.05 18.36
CA LYS A 273 5.07 -11.94 19.32
C LYS A 273 4.08 -12.89 18.65
N ILE A 274 3.37 -12.44 17.61
CA ILE A 274 2.46 -13.30 16.85
C ILE A 274 3.25 -14.32 16.04
N GLN A 275 4.39 -13.94 15.44
CA GLN A 275 5.21 -14.88 14.68
C GLN A 275 5.71 -16.02 15.56
N VAL A 276 6.25 -15.71 16.75
CA VAL A 276 6.69 -16.73 17.72
C VAL A 276 5.54 -17.67 18.08
N LYS A 277 4.36 -17.14 18.44
CA LYS A 277 3.19 -17.98 18.75
C LYS A 277 2.68 -18.80 17.56
N ALA A 278 2.84 -18.31 16.32
CA ALA A 278 2.47 -19.06 15.13
C ALA A 278 3.45 -20.21 14.86
N GLU A 279 4.75 -19.99 15.11
CA GLU A 279 5.79 -21.01 15.01
C GLU A 279 5.62 -22.07 16.10
N GLU A 280 5.35 -21.69 17.35
CA GLU A 280 5.03 -22.61 18.45
C GLU A 280 3.82 -23.48 18.10
N LYS A 281 2.71 -22.89 17.66
CA LYS A 281 1.51 -23.64 17.27
C LYS A 281 1.73 -24.55 16.05
N ARG A 282 2.62 -24.16 15.14
CA ARG A 282 2.99 -24.99 13.99
C ARG A 282 3.85 -26.17 14.43
N SER A 283 4.84 -25.94 15.30
CA SER A 283 5.67 -26.99 15.88
C SER A 283 4.82 -27.99 16.69
N GLU A 284 3.90 -27.49 17.53
CA GLU A 284 2.95 -28.34 18.26
C GLU A 284 2.07 -29.18 17.32
N MET A 285 1.66 -28.60 16.18
CA MET A 285 0.86 -29.32 15.18
C MET A 285 1.70 -30.38 14.46
N GLU A 286 2.95 -30.05 14.10
CA GLU A 286 3.90 -30.97 13.47
C GLU A 286 4.22 -32.14 14.42
N GLU A 287 4.53 -31.87 15.69
CA GLU A 287 4.74 -32.91 16.71
C GLU A 287 3.50 -33.79 16.91
N ARG A 288 2.30 -33.21 16.87
CA ARG A 288 1.05 -33.97 16.99
C ARG A 288 0.85 -34.88 15.77
N ILE A 289 1.15 -34.40 14.58
CA ILE A 289 1.08 -35.19 13.34
C ILE A 289 2.12 -36.31 13.37
N GLU A 290 3.35 -36.04 13.80
CA GLU A 290 4.39 -37.05 13.99
C GLU A 290 3.97 -38.13 14.99
N LYS A 291 3.45 -37.73 16.16
CA LYS A 291 2.88 -38.69 17.14
C LYS A 291 1.74 -39.50 16.54
N GLN A 292 0.86 -38.89 15.76
CA GLN A 292 -0.23 -39.61 15.06
C GLN A 292 0.30 -40.59 14.01
N ASN A 293 1.41 -40.27 13.34
CA ASN A 293 2.08 -41.15 12.38
C ASN A 293 2.81 -42.31 13.07
N GLU A 294 3.55 -42.02 14.15
CA GLU A 294 4.23 -43.04 14.96
C GLU A 294 3.23 -44.03 15.55
N ASN A 295 2.12 -43.52 16.09
CA ASN A 295 1.01 -44.32 16.60
C ASN A 295 0.37 -45.19 15.52
N TYR A 296 0.17 -44.65 14.32
CA TYR A 296 -0.32 -45.42 13.17
C TYR A 296 0.66 -46.53 12.77
N ALA A 297 1.96 -46.20 12.66
CA ALA A 297 3.01 -47.15 12.33
C ALA A 297 3.17 -48.26 13.39
N ALA A 298 2.92 -47.96 14.67
CA ALA A 298 2.95 -48.94 15.75
C ALA A 298 1.75 -49.90 15.75
N LEU A 299 0.58 -49.45 15.29
CA LEU A 299 -0.64 -50.26 15.18
C LEU A 299 -0.69 -51.11 13.91
N GLN A 300 -0.02 -50.66 12.83
CA GLN A 300 0.07 -51.39 11.58
C GLN A 300 0.55 -52.85 11.72
N PRO A 301 1.70 -53.15 12.38
CA PRO A 301 2.17 -54.53 12.53
C PRO A 301 1.27 -55.38 13.43
N LYS A 302 0.54 -54.77 14.37
CA LYS A 302 -0.45 -55.48 15.20
C LYS A 302 -1.67 -55.91 14.38
N ILE A 303 -2.08 -55.08 13.42
CA ILE A 303 -3.16 -55.43 12.48
C ILE A 303 -2.68 -56.47 11.47
N GLU A 304 -1.45 -56.37 10.96
CA GLU A 304 -0.87 -57.42 10.08
C GLU A 304 -0.71 -58.77 10.83
N ALA A 305 -0.37 -58.73 12.12
CA ALA A 305 -0.36 -59.93 12.97
C ALA A 305 -1.78 -60.50 13.18
N PHE A 306 -2.80 -59.64 13.27
CA PHE A 306 -4.20 -60.05 13.32
C PHE A 306 -4.72 -60.61 11.98
N GLU A 307 -4.32 -60.03 10.86
CA GLU A 307 -4.57 -60.57 9.52
C GLU A 307 -3.96 -61.97 9.38
N THR A 308 -2.72 -62.15 9.85
CA THR A 308 -2.02 -63.44 9.85
C THR A 308 -2.69 -64.44 10.81
N PHE A 309 -3.13 -63.99 11.99
CA PHE A 309 -3.89 -64.79 12.95
C PHE A 309 -5.24 -65.27 12.36
N CYS A 310 -5.91 -64.41 11.60
CA CYS A 310 -7.14 -64.72 10.89
C CYS A 310 -6.96 -65.76 9.77
N GLN A 311 -5.76 -65.90 9.20
CA GLN A 311 -5.45 -66.88 8.15
C GLN A 311 -5.06 -68.27 8.70
N GLN A 312 -4.72 -68.39 9.98
CA GLN A 312 -4.29 -69.65 10.58
C GLN A 312 -5.47 -70.58 10.92
N ASN A 313 -5.46 -71.79 10.34
CA ASN A 313 -6.57 -72.74 10.40
C ASN A 313 -6.97 -73.23 11.81
N GLU A 314 -6.08 -73.16 12.80
CA GLU A 314 -6.31 -73.64 14.17
C GLU A 314 -7.16 -72.69 15.04
N ASN A 315 -7.36 -71.44 14.62
CA ASN A 315 -7.99 -70.40 15.45
C ASN A 315 -9.42 -70.01 15.01
N HIS A 316 -10.05 -70.81 14.15
CA HIS A 316 -11.41 -70.61 13.59
C HIS A 316 -12.57 -70.79 14.60
N THR A 317 -12.47 -70.17 15.77
CA THR A 317 -13.59 -70.02 16.70
C THR A 317 -14.08 -68.59 16.64
N LYS A 318 -15.34 -68.39 16.24
CA LYS A 318 -15.97 -67.07 16.07
C LYS A 318 -15.75 -66.12 17.25
N GLY A 319 -15.71 -66.64 18.48
CA GLY A 319 -15.43 -65.85 19.69
C GLY A 319 -14.01 -65.26 19.75
N LYS A 320 -12.98 -66.03 19.40
CA LYS A 320 -11.57 -65.59 19.48
C LYS A 320 -11.24 -64.49 18.45
N ILE A 321 -11.88 -64.54 17.28
CA ILE A 321 -11.70 -63.53 16.22
C ILE A 321 -12.36 -62.20 16.65
N LEU A 322 -13.53 -62.26 17.28
CA LEU A 322 -14.23 -61.08 17.79
C LEU A 322 -13.51 -60.45 18.98
N GLU A 323 -13.03 -61.24 19.93
CA GLU A 323 -12.27 -60.75 21.09
C GLU A 323 -10.96 -60.06 20.67
N ALA A 324 -10.23 -60.62 19.69
CA ALA A 324 -9.00 -60.02 19.19
C ALA A 324 -9.26 -58.76 18.34
N SER A 325 -10.37 -58.70 17.61
CA SER A 325 -10.81 -57.49 16.88
C SER A 325 -11.24 -56.38 17.84
N ASP A 326 -12.00 -56.72 18.88
CA ASP A 326 -12.44 -55.77 19.91
C ASP A 326 -11.25 -55.22 20.70
N ALA A 327 -10.23 -56.04 20.99
CA ALA A 327 -8.99 -55.60 21.63
C ALA A 327 -8.27 -54.54 20.77
N LEU A 328 -8.16 -54.74 19.45
CA LEU A 328 -7.58 -53.76 18.53
C LEU A 328 -8.41 -52.48 18.44
N TYR A 329 -9.74 -52.57 18.46
CA TYR A 329 -10.59 -51.40 18.49
C TYR A 329 -10.51 -50.61 19.80
N GLN A 330 -10.21 -51.26 20.93
CA GLN A 330 -9.94 -50.56 22.19
C GLN A 330 -8.57 -49.86 22.16
N GLU A 331 -7.52 -50.53 21.68
CA GLU A 331 -6.21 -49.90 21.51
C GLU A 331 -6.27 -48.68 20.55
N MET A 332 -7.05 -48.77 19.47
CA MET A 332 -7.28 -47.64 18.56
C MET A 332 -8.06 -46.47 19.19
N LYS A 333 -8.81 -46.69 20.28
CA LYS A 333 -9.52 -45.64 21.02
C LYS A 333 -8.64 -44.96 22.06
N GLU A 334 -7.66 -45.68 22.60
CA GLU A 334 -6.73 -45.17 23.61
C GLU A 334 -5.59 -44.35 22.99
N VAL A 335 -5.31 -44.54 21.71
CA VAL A 335 -4.20 -43.92 20.99
C VAL A 335 -4.69 -42.75 20.11
N ASP A 336 -3.99 -41.62 20.17
CA ASP A 336 -4.26 -40.45 19.32
C ASP A 336 -3.92 -40.74 17.85
N LEU A 337 -4.96 -40.90 17.02
CA LEU A 337 -4.86 -41.19 15.59
C LEU A 337 -5.55 -40.11 14.75
N GLY A 338 -5.05 -39.89 13.54
CA GLY A 338 -5.70 -39.05 12.54
C GLY A 338 -7.02 -39.65 12.04
N ARG A 339 -7.97 -38.82 11.59
CA ARG A 339 -9.28 -39.29 11.11
C ARG A 339 -9.17 -40.29 9.95
N ASP A 340 -8.25 -40.03 9.02
CA ASP A 340 -8.04 -40.89 7.86
C ASP A 340 -7.32 -42.19 8.25
N HIS A 341 -6.34 -42.11 9.17
CA HIS A 341 -5.67 -43.28 9.75
C HIS A 341 -6.65 -44.22 10.47
N VAL A 342 -7.58 -43.68 11.26
CA VAL A 342 -8.63 -44.49 11.92
C VAL A 342 -9.51 -45.19 10.90
N ARG A 343 -9.81 -44.54 9.77
CA ARG A 343 -10.63 -45.13 8.70
C ARG A 343 -9.90 -46.30 8.04
N GLU A 344 -8.65 -46.11 7.64
CA GLU A 344 -7.85 -47.17 7.01
C GLU A 344 -7.63 -48.38 7.92
N LEU A 345 -7.29 -48.15 9.19
CA LEU A 345 -7.10 -49.24 10.16
C LEU A 345 -8.43 -49.99 10.44
N LYS A 346 -9.56 -49.28 10.49
CA LYS A 346 -10.89 -49.89 10.62
C LYS A 346 -11.24 -50.75 9.41
N ASP A 347 -10.99 -50.25 8.20
CA ASP A 347 -11.28 -50.96 6.95
C ASP A 347 -10.43 -52.23 6.84
N LYS A 348 -9.16 -52.20 7.26
CA LYS A 348 -8.28 -53.39 7.32
C LYS A 348 -8.77 -54.43 8.33
N ILE A 349 -9.13 -54.00 9.55
CA ILE A 349 -9.66 -54.92 10.58
C ILE A 349 -10.97 -55.54 10.11
N GLN A 350 -11.87 -54.76 9.49
CA GLN A 350 -13.14 -55.28 8.96
C GLN A 350 -12.91 -56.26 7.81
N ALA A 351 -12.01 -55.97 6.88
CA ALA A 351 -11.70 -56.88 5.78
C ALA A 351 -11.13 -58.22 6.27
N ALA A 352 -10.23 -58.20 7.26
CA ALA A 352 -9.69 -59.39 7.90
C ALA A 352 -10.76 -60.19 8.65
N GLN A 353 -11.62 -59.49 9.39
CA GLN A 353 -12.72 -60.07 10.15
C GLN A 353 -13.76 -60.73 9.23
N GLU A 354 -14.18 -60.06 8.15
CA GLU A 354 -15.11 -60.59 7.16
C GLU A 354 -14.53 -61.81 6.45
N GLY A 355 -13.26 -61.76 6.03
CA GLY A 355 -12.58 -62.90 5.41
C GLY A 355 -12.53 -64.12 6.34
N ALA A 356 -12.15 -63.93 7.61
CA ALA A 356 -12.08 -65.01 8.59
C ALA A 356 -13.47 -65.59 8.92
N LEU A 357 -14.48 -64.74 9.12
CA LEU A 357 -15.86 -65.17 9.39
C LEU A 357 -16.46 -65.93 8.21
N GLN A 358 -16.22 -65.49 6.97
CA GLN A 358 -16.65 -66.22 5.77
C GLN A 358 -15.99 -67.60 5.68
N HIS A 359 -14.70 -67.72 6.04
CA HIS A 359 -14.01 -69.01 6.11
C HIS A 359 -14.59 -69.93 7.20
N VAL A 360 -14.89 -69.40 8.40
CA VAL A 360 -15.56 -70.14 9.49
C VAL A 360 -16.95 -70.61 9.06
N ASP A 361 -17.75 -69.73 8.46
CA ASP A 361 -19.12 -70.03 8.05
C ASP A 361 -19.15 -71.02 6.87
N ALA A 362 -18.22 -70.91 5.91
CA ALA A 362 -18.06 -71.87 4.82
C ALA A 362 -17.63 -73.25 5.34
N ALA A 363 -16.73 -73.31 6.33
CA ALA A 363 -16.35 -74.56 6.98
C ALA A 363 -17.52 -75.18 7.76
N HIS A 364 -18.34 -74.36 8.42
CA HIS A 364 -19.53 -74.81 9.14
C HIS A 364 -20.64 -75.29 8.18
N GLN A 365 -20.82 -74.62 7.04
CA GLN A 365 -21.75 -75.06 5.99
C GLN A 365 -21.28 -76.35 5.34
N LYS A 366 -19.98 -76.52 5.04
CA LYS A 366 -19.44 -77.80 4.55
C LYS A 366 -19.67 -78.94 5.54
N LYS A 367 -19.49 -78.70 6.84
CA LYS A 367 -19.81 -79.69 7.89
C LYS A 367 -21.30 -80.02 7.96
N LYS A 368 -22.18 -79.01 7.86
CA LYS A 368 -23.64 -79.22 7.82
C LYS A 368 -24.10 -79.95 6.55
N ALA A 369 -23.51 -79.64 5.40
CA ALA A 369 -23.80 -80.30 4.12
C ALA A 369 -23.29 -81.75 4.13
N ALA A 370 -22.10 -82.01 4.67
CA ALA A 370 -21.60 -83.38 4.87
C ALA A 370 -22.44 -84.16 5.89
N ALA A 371 -22.96 -83.50 6.93
CA ALA A 371 -23.87 -84.12 7.88
C ALA A 371 -25.24 -84.42 7.25
N HIS A 372 -25.79 -83.50 6.45
CA HIS A 372 -27.02 -83.74 5.68
C HIS A 372 -26.84 -84.86 4.66
N GLN A 373 -25.74 -84.88 3.91
CA GLN A 373 -25.42 -86.00 3.02
C GLN A 373 -25.33 -87.32 3.77
N LYS A 374 -24.74 -87.35 4.98
CA LYS A 374 -24.74 -88.58 5.80
C LYS A 374 -26.14 -88.96 6.28
N ILE A 375 -26.98 -88.00 6.61
CA ILE A 375 -28.38 -88.24 7.00
C ILE A 375 -29.19 -88.76 5.79
N ASP A 376 -29.00 -88.18 4.62
CA ASP A 376 -29.65 -88.59 3.38
C ASP A 376 -29.19 -89.99 2.95
N ASP A 377 -27.90 -90.31 3.08
CA ASP A 377 -27.34 -91.63 2.79
C ASP A 377 -27.90 -92.70 3.77
N VAL A 378 -28.09 -92.33 5.03
CA VAL A 378 -28.77 -93.19 6.03
C VAL A 378 -30.26 -93.34 5.71
N MET A 379 -30.95 -92.27 5.31
CA MET A 379 -32.36 -92.33 4.90
C MET A 379 -32.55 -93.21 3.67
N GLN A 380 -31.68 -93.11 2.67
CA GLN A 380 -31.73 -93.98 1.49
C GLN A 380 -31.50 -95.45 1.84
N ARG A 381 -30.59 -95.75 2.77
CA ARG A 381 -30.41 -97.11 3.31
C ARG A 381 -31.65 -97.61 4.04
N LEU A 382 -32.34 -96.74 4.79
CA LEU A 382 -33.57 -97.08 5.50
C LEU A 382 -34.73 -97.36 4.54
N ILE A 383 -34.87 -96.56 3.47
CA ILE A 383 -35.87 -96.77 2.42
C ILE A 383 -35.60 -98.10 1.69
N ALA A 384 -34.34 -98.40 1.36
CA ALA A 384 -33.97 -99.67 0.75
C ALA A 384 -34.28 -100.89 1.64
N LEU A 385 -34.14 -100.76 2.96
CA LEU A 385 -34.52 -101.80 3.93
C LEU A 385 -36.04 -101.99 4.01
N ILE A 386 -36.82 -100.90 4.00
CA ILE A 386 -38.29 -100.94 3.99
C ILE A 386 -38.84 -101.56 2.69
N GLU A 387 -38.23 -101.28 1.54
CA GLU A 387 -38.60 -101.92 0.27
C GLU A 387 -38.21 -103.41 0.22
N GLY A 388 -37.12 -103.79 0.90
CA GLY A 388 -36.73 -105.19 1.11
C GLY A 388 -37.75 -105.96 1.95
N GLU A 389 -38.24 -105.38 3.07
CA GLU A 389 -39.27 -106.01 3.91
C GLU A 389 -40.64 -106.10 3.22
N LYS A 390 -41.00 -105.13 2.38
CA LYS A 390 -42.23 -105.20 1.57
C LYS A 390 -42.18 -106.32 0.52
N LYS A 391 -41.02 -106.62 -0.05
CA LYS A 391 -40.85 -107.77 -0.98
C LYS A 391 -40.92 -109.11 -0.23
N ALA A 392 -40.30 -109.22 0.94
CA ALA A 392 -40.39 -110.43 1.76
C ALA A 392 -41.83 -110.71 2.24
N SER A 393 -42.60 -109.67 2.60
CA SER A 393 -43.99 -109.81 3.05
C SER A 393 -44.99 -110.12 1.92
N LEU A 394 -44.66 -109.82 0.65
CA LEU A 394 -45.50 -110.08 -0.53
C LEU A 394 -45.28 -111.48 -1.11
N GLU A 395 -44.08 -112.06 -0.99
CA GLU A 395 -43.80 -113.44 -1.40
C GLU A 395 -44.40 -114.49 -0.44
N GLU A 396 -44.55 -114.16 0.85
CA GLU A 396 -45.25 -115.02 1.83
C GLU A 396 -46.78 -115.01 1.69
N LEU A 397 -47.37 -113.98 1.05
CA LEU A 397 -48.83 -113.90 0.81
C LEU A 397 -49.27 -114.42 -0.56
N GLN A 398 -48.36 -114.58 -1.54
CA GLN A 398 -48.69 -115.12 -2.88
C GLN A 398 -48.50 -116.64 -3.00
N SER A 399 -47.90 -117.30 -2.01
CA SER A 399 -47.70 -118.76 -1.98
C SER A 399 -48.79 -119.55 -1.22
N GLY A 400 -49.81 -118.87 -0.69
CA GLY A 400 -50.95 -119.49 0.03
C GLY A 400 -52.28 -119.58 -0.76
N GLU A 401 -52.39 -118.93 -1.92
CA GLU A 401 -53.61 -118.94 -2.76
C GLU A 401 -53.29 -119.44 -4.18
N LYS A 402 -52.95 -120.72 -4.32
CA LYS A 402 -53.13 -121.52 -5.55
C LYS A 402 -52.82 -122.99 -5.28
N ALA A 403 -53.91 -123.76 -5.19
CA ALA A 403 -54.13 -125.16 -5.60
C ALA A 403 -53.04 -126.22 -5.31
#